data_AF-C1EBR8-F1
#
_entry.id   AF-C1EBR8-F1
#
_cell.length_a   1.000
_cell.length_b   1.000
_cell.length_c   1.000
_cell.angle_alpha   90.00
_cell.angle_beta   90.00
_cell.angle_gamma   90.00
#
_symmetry.space_group_name_H-M   'P 1'
#
loop_
_entity.id
_entity.type
_entity.pdbx_description
1 polymer ?
#
loop_
_entity_poly.entity_id
_entity_poly.type
_entity_poly.pdbx_seq_one_letter_code
_entity_poly.pdbx_strand_id
1 'polypeptide(L)'
;MASSSAPRASFVVIAGRHKGGKRASSSSSKRGAKGRPEGVATDLKPSSVAGVTEDHAFEQFFYDDATQDRIMRLVQNHERPLFLCNPSLAVRAERAGMDYLLLDRDPRWKKVLPKGRFRQFELSSPRQMRFQYDAVFVDPPFANVQLHDLRRTVDLLASNATQAAAPVYLAFISDREDAVLAAFDGYGLERKGPALGYASVKQSTQERIYLYGPRADWNPDGAC
;
A
#
# COMPACT_ATOMS: atom_id res chain seq x y z
N MET A 1 -37.17 -54.92 -12.71
CA MET A 1 -36.16 -55.86 -12.18
C MET A 1 -35.00 -54.99 -11.73
N ALA A 2 -34.90 -54.55 -10.47
CA ALA A 2 -34.47 -55.29 -9.27
C ALA A 2 -33.12 -55.99 -9.53
N SER A 3 -32.05 -55.87 -8.73
CA SER A 3 -31.93 -55.45 -7.33
C SER A 3 -30.43 -55.36 -6.93
N SER A 4 -30.14 -54.52 -5.93
CA SER A 4 -29.27 -54.79 -4.75
C SER A 4 -27.77 -55.11 -4.91
N SER A 5 -26.88 -54.78 -3.96
CA SER A 5 -26.97 -54.19 -2.62
C SER A 5 -25.56 -53.86 -2.09
N ALA A 6 -25.45 -52.84 -1.23
CA ALA A 6 -24.36 -52.73 -0.24
C ALA A 6 -24.68 -53.62 0.99
N PRO A 7 -23.75 -53.85 1.95
CA PRO A 7 -23.73 -52.94 3.11
C PRO A 7 -22.40 -52.80 3.91
N ARG A 8 -22.29 -51.62 4.56
CA ARG A 8 -21.92 -51.27 5.96
C ARG A 8 -20.83 -52.02 6.76
N ALA A 9 -20.05 -51.23 7.51
CA ALA A 9 -19.95 -51.38 8.96
C ALA A 9 -19.76 -50.03 9.67
N SER A 10 -20.59 -49.81 10.69
CA SER A 10 -20.56 -48.71 11.65
C SER A 10 -20.12 -49.27 13.00
N PHE A 11 -19.42 -48.48 13.83
CA PHE A 11 -19.51 -48.63 15.28
C PHE A 11 -19.66 -47.26 15.96
N VAL A 12 -20.58 -47.27 16.93
CA VAL A 12 -21.03 -46.20 17.83
C VAL A 12 -20.45 -46.51 19.22
N VAL A 13 -20.70 -45.61 20.20
CA VAL A 13 -20.83 -45.84 21.67
C VAL A 13 -19.58 -45.42 22.48
N ILE A 14 -19.60 -44.60 23.56
CA ILE A 14 -20.64 -43.96 24.39
C ILE A 14 -20.03 -42.77 25.19
N ALA A 15 -20.91 -41.87 25.62
CA ALA A 15 -20.67 -40.74 26.52
C ALA A 15 -20.35 -41.10 27.99
N GLY A 16 -19.62 -40.21 28.68
CA GLY A 16 -19.52 -40.18 30.14
C GLY A 16 -19.57 -38.74 30.66
N ARG A 17 -20.60 -38.45 31.48
CA ARG A 17 -20.89 -37.16 32.13
C ARG A 17 -20.57 -37.30 33.62
N HIS A 18 -19.93 -36.30 34.26
CA HIS A 18 -20.04 -36.10 35.71
C HIS A 18 -19.91 -34.63 36.13
N LYS A 19 -20.57 -34.33 37.26
CA LYS A 19 -21.01 -33.03 37.81
C LYS A 19 -19.94 -32.29 38.63
N GLY A 20 -19.99 -30.96 38.58
CA GLY A 20 -20.19 -30.08 39.77
C GLY A 20 -18.99 -29.69 40.65
N GLY A 21 -18.77 -28.39 40.81
CA GLY A 21 -17.99 -27.81 41.91
C GLY A 21 -17.85 -26.27 41.82
N LYS A 22 -18.52 -25.53 42.71
CA LYS A 22 -18.31 -24.08 42.94
C LYS A 22 -17.19 -23.88 43.96
N ARG A 23 -16.32 -22.88 43.77
CA ARG A 23 -15.78 -22.00 44.83
C ARG A 23 -14.99 -20.81 44.25
N ALA A 24 -14.84 -19.79 45.09
CA ALA A 24 -14.73 -18.37 44.78
C ALA A 24 -13.30 -17.80 44.70
N SER A 25 -13.21 -16.58 44.13
CA SER A 25 -12.34 -15.43 44.45
C SER A 25 -10.82 -15.62 44.54
N SER A 26 -10.07 -14.86 43.73
CA SER A 26 -9.10 -13.85 44.24
C SER A 26 -8.37 -13.10 43.12
N SER A 27 -8.34 -11.77 43.29
CA SER A 27 -7.26 -10.81 43.00
C SER A 27 -6.42 -10.92 41.71
N SER A 28 -6.60 -9.89 40.85
CA SER A 28 -5.54 -8.95 40.47
C SER A 28 -4.10 -9.51 40.45
N SER A 29 -3.60 -9.81 39.25
CA SER A 29 -2.17 -9.68 38.96
C SER A 29 -1.97 -8.87 37.68
N LYS A 30 -1.36 -7.70 37.85
CA LYS A 30 -0.64 -6.97 36.81
C LYS A 30 0.16 -7.97 35.97
N ARG A 31 -0.24 -8.20 34.72
CA ARG A 31 0.66 -8.74 33.71
C ARG A 31 1.11 -7.58 32.85
N GLY A 32 2.35 -7.17 33.09
CA GLY A 32 3.06 -6.19 32.28
C GLY A 32 2.91 -6.53 30.80
N ALA A 33 2.66 -5.49 30.01
CA ALA A 33 2.64 -5.55 28.57
C ALA A 33 3.95 -6.19 28.10
N LYS A 34 3.86 -7.43 27.61
CA LYS A 34 4.91 -8.05 26.81
C LYS A 34 5.20 -7.12 25.63
N GLY A 35 6.47 -6.82 25.43
CA GLY A 35 6.99 -5.92 24.42
C GLY A 35 6.31 -6.09 23.07
N ARG A 36 5.90 -4.97 22.48
CA ARG A 36 5.45 -4.88 21.10
C ARG A 36 6.56 -5.36 20.16
N PRO A 37 6.23 -6.08 19.08
CA PRO A 37 7.23 -6.47 18.10
C PRO A 37 7.87 -5.22 17.46
N GLU A 38 9.18 -5.29 17.25
CA GLU A 38 9.92 -4.32 16.43
C GLU A 38 9.29 -4.27 15.02
N GLY A 39 8.99 -3.07 14.52
CA GLY A 39 8.45 -2.89 13.17
C GLY A 39 7.21 -1.98 13.03
N VAL A 40 6.66 -1.42 14.11
CA VAL A 40 5.57 -0.43 13.99
C VAL A 40 6.18 0.94 13.67
N ALA A 41 5.86 1.50 12.50
CA ALA A 41 6.41 2.80 12.09
C ALA A 41 5.98 3.96 13.00
N THR A 42 4.89 3.80 13.76
CA THR A 42 4.31 4.85 14.62
C THR A 42 3.33 4.29 15.67
N ASP A 43 3.23 4.95 16.82
CA ASP A 43 2.17 4.69 17.83
C ASP A 43 1.03 5.73 17.75
N LEU A 44 1.07 6.60 16.73
CA LEU A 44 0.10 7.66 16.54
C LEU A 44 -1.26 7.10 16.10
N LYS A 45 -2.31 7.89 16.32
CA LYS A 45 -3.66 7.53 15.91
C LYS A 45 -3.71 7.37 14.38
N PRO A 46 -4.23 6.24 13.86
CA PRO A 46 -4.45 6.05 12.43
C PRO A 46 -5.27 7.19 11.81
N SER A 47 -4.85 7.66 10.65
CA SER A 47 -5.60 8.60 9.82
C SER A 47 -6.65 7.86 8.97
N SER A 48 -7.48 8.63 8.25
CA SER A 48 -8.48 8.10 7.33
C SER A 48 -8.54 8.92 6.05
N VAL A 49 -8.68 8.24 4.91
CA VAL A 49 -8.93 8.85 3.60
C VAL A 49 -10.23 8.26 3.05
N ALA A 50 -11.19 9.13 2.71
CA ALA A 50 -12.50 8.75 2.17
C ALA A 50 -13.22 7.65 2.99
N GLY A 51 -13.08 7.70 4.32
CA GLY A 51 -13.69 6.74 5.25
C GLY A 51 -12.93 5.42 5.41
N VAL A 52 -11.81 5.22 4.71
CA VAL A 52 -10.90 4.09 4.93
C VAL A 52 -9.85 4.52 5.94
N THR A 53 -9.84 3.88 7.12
CA THR A 53 -8.80 4.07 8.13
C THR A 53 -7.56 3.27 7.80
N GLU A 54 -6.39 3.88 7.99
CA GLU A 54 -5.09 3.25 7.84
C GLU A 54 -5.00 1.91 8.58
N ASP A 55 -4.37 0.93 7.92
CA ASP A 55 -3.96 -0.32 8.53
C ASP A 55 -2.43 -0.36 8.67
N HIS A 56 -1.94 0.04 9.84
CA HIS A 56 -0.50 0.10 10.12
C HIS A 56 0.18 -1.27 10.14
N ALA A 57 -0.59 -2.36 10.26
CA ALA A 57 -0.02 -3.72 10.13
C ALA A 57 0.47 -4.00 8.70
N PHE A 58 0.00 -3.23 7.72
CA PHE A 58 0.42 -3.28 6.32
C PHE A 58 1.24 -2.06 5.90
N GLU A 59 1.73 -1.27 6.87
CA GLU A 59 2.45 -0.01 6.62
C GLU A 59 1.65 0.97 5.75
N GLN A 60 0.32 0.96 5.86
CA GLN A 60 -0.54 1.92 5.16
C GLN A 60 -0.53 3.25 5.91
N PHE A 61 0.13 4.26 5.34
CA PHE A 61 0.14 5.63 5.85
C PHE A 61 -0.33 6.57 4.74
N PHE A 62 -1.18 7.53 5.08
CA PHE A 62 -1.66 8.52 4.12
C PHE A 62 -0.85 9.81 4.23
N TYR A 63 -0.51 10.39 3.08
CA TYR A 63 0.07 11.73 3.01
C TYR A 63 -0.81 12.76 3.74
N ASP A 64 -0.19 13.80 4.29
CA ASP A 64 -0.93 14.98 4.71
C ASP A 64 -1.41 15.82 3.52
N ASP A 65 -2.28 16.79 3.77
CA ASP A 65 -2.87 17.60 2.70
C ASP A 65 -1.82 18.42 1.94
N ALA A 66 -0.81 18.98 2.63
CA ALA A 66 0.24 19.78 2.00
C ALA A 66 1.07 18.95 1.02
N THR A 67 1.37 17.70 1.37
CA THR A 67 2.10 16.76 0.53
C THR A 67 1.26 16.29 -0.65
N GLN A 68 -0.03 15.99 -0.42
CA GLN A 68 -0.96 15.67 -1.51
C GLN A 68 -1.05 16.82 -2.50
N ASP A 69 -1.23 18.07 -2.04
CA ASP A 69 -1.33 19.24 -2.92
C ASP A 69 -0.05 19.42 -3.76
N ARG A 70 1.13 19.22 -3.15
CA ARG A 70 2.41 19.31 -3.85
C ARG A 70 2.56 18.24 -4.93
N ILE A 71 2.32 16.98 -4.58
CA ILE A 71 2.47 15.87 -5.54
C ILE A 71 1.39 15.96 -6.62
N MET A 72 0.18 16.40 -6.31
CA MET A 72 -0.89 16.56 -7.29
C MET A 72 -0.55 17.54 -8.41
N ARG A 73 0.30 18.55 -8.18
CA ARG A 73 0.81 19.43 -9.25
C ARG A 73 1.60 18.66 -10.31
N LEU A 74 2.34 17.62 -9.90
CA LEU A 74 3.02 16.73 -10.84
C LEU A 74 2.03 15.77 -11.50
N VAL A 75 1.14 15.17 -10.71
CA VAL A 75 0.12 14.23 -11.21
C VAL A 75 -0.71 14.86 -12.32
N GLN A 76 -1.04 16.16 -12.22
CA GLN A 76 -1.82 16.90 -13.21
C GLN A 76 -1.13 17.08 -14.56
N ASN A 77 0.18 16.84 -14.67
CA ASN A 77 0.91 16.82 -15.96
C ASN A 77 0.68 15.52 -16.74
N HIS A 78 -0.08 14.59 -16.19
CA HIS A 78 -0.33 13.27 -16.75
C HIS A 78 -1.83 13.05 -16.96
N GLU A 79 -2.22 12.58 -18.14
CA GLU A 79 -3.60 12.29 -18.50
C GLU A 79 -4.12 11.03 -17.79
N ARG A 80 -3.25 10.04 -17.60
CA ARG A 80 -3.60 8.71 -17.08
C ARG A 80 -2.64 8.19 -16.01
N PRO A 81 -2.52 8.85 -14.84
CA PRO A 81 -1.64 8.40 -13.78
C PRO A 81 -2.07 7.04 -13.22
N LEU A 82 -1.09 6.15 -13.02
CA LEU A 82 -1.23 4.90 -12.28
C LEU A 82 -0.73 5.10 -10.85
N PHE A 83 -1.58 4.85 -9.86
CA PHE A 83 -1.21 4.89 -8.45
C PHE A 83 -0.94 3.48 -7.95
N LEU A 84 0.28 3.19 -7.48
CA LEU A 84 0.67 1.91 -6.89
C LEU A 84 0.90 2.10 -5.39
N CYS A 85 0.09 1.42 -4.57
CA CYS A 85 0.05 1.58 -3.11
C CYS A 85 -0.21 3.04 -2.65
N ASN A 86 -0.82 3.86 -3.50
CA ASN A 86 -0.94 5.30 -3.27
C ASN A 86 -2.40 5.78 -3.29
N PRO A 87 -3.23 5.35 -2.31
CA PRO A 87 -4.66 5.62 -2.32
C PRO A 87 -5.03 7.08 -2.01
N SER A 88 -4.18 7.80 -1.27
CA SER A 88 -4.42 9.21 -0.94
C SER A 88 -4.44 10.08 -2.19
N LEU A 89 -3.49 9.88 -3.12
CA LEU A 89 -3.48 10.55 -4.42
C LEU A 89 -4.60 10.06 -5.33
N ALA A 90 -4.96 8.78 -5.31
CA ALA A 90 -6.09 8.27 -6.09
C ALA A 90 -7.42 8.96 -5.73
N VAL A 91 -7.66 9.19 -4.44
CA VAL A 91 -8.85 9.93 -3.98
C VAL A 91 -8.80 11.40 -4.41
N ARG A 92 -7.63 12.04 -4.43
CA ARG A 92 -7.47 13.41 -4.95
C ARG A 92 -7.70 13.46 -6.47
N ALA A 93 -7.16 12.50 -7.22
CA ALA A 93 -7.37 12.38 -8.66
C ALA A 93 -8.85 12.15 -9.02
N GLU A 94 -9.57 11.35 -8.25
CA GLU A 94 -11.02 11.18 -8.38
C GLU A 94 -11.78 12.49 -8.22
N ARG A 95 -11.48 13.25 -7.15
CA ARG A 95 -12.11 14.55 -6.89
C ARG A 95 -11.79 15.58 -7.98
N ALA A 96 -10.63 15.45 -8.62
CA ALA A 96 -10.22 16.27 -9.75
C ALA A 96 -10.79 15.79 -11.10
N GLY A 97 -11.56 14.69 -11.13
CA GLY A 97 -12.18 14.16 -12.35
C GLY A 97 -11.19 13.51 -13.33
N MET A 98 -10.01 13.09 -12.86
CA MET A 98 -8.97 12.53 -13.71
C MET A 98 -9.28 11.09 -14.16
N ASP A 99 -8.66 10.67 -15.27
CA ASP A 99 -8.63 9.28 -15.68
C ASP A 99 -7.46 8.58 -14.99
N TYR A 100 -7.70 7.70 -14.02
CA TYR A 100 -6.63 7.05 -13.27
C TYR A 100 -6.96 5.60 -12.93
N LEU A 101 -5.96 4.89 -12.39
CA LEU A 101 -6.14 3.58 -11.77
C LEU A 101 -5.35 3.49 -10.47
N LEU A 102 -5.99 3.02 -9.40
CA LEU A 102 -5.34 2.59 -8.16
C LEU A 102 -5.08 1.08 -8.17
N LEU A 103 -3.83 0.70 -7.91
CA LEU A 103 -3.37 -0.64 -7.57
C LEU A 103 -3.00 -0.67 -6.09
N ASP A 104 -3.82 -1.32 -5.28
CA ASP A 104 -3.58 -1.43 -3.84
C ASP A 104 -4.06 -2.80 -3.35
N ARG A 105 -3.48 -3.32 -2.29
CA ARG A 105 -3.87 -4.60 -1.71
C ARG A 105 -5.21 -4.54 -0.98
N ASP A 106 -5.57 -3.36 -0.48
CA ASP A 106 -6.71 -3.15 0.39
C ASP A 106 -8.02 -3.16 -0.39
N PRO A 107 -8.86 -4.20 -0.25
CA PRO A 107 -10.09 -4.33 -1.02
C PRO A 107 -11.15 -3.29 -0.60
N ARG A 108 -10.96 -2.55 0.50
CA ARG A 108 -11.90 -1.50 0.95
C ARG A 108 -12.04 -0.39 -0.09
N TRP A 109 -10.99 -0.11 -0.87
CA TRP A 109 -11.02 0.88 -1.95
C TRP A 109 -12.05 0.58 -3.04
N LYS A 110 -12.41 -0.70 -3.25
CA LYS A 110 -13.47 -1.10 -4.20
C LYS A 110 -14.85 -0.50 -3.85
N LYS A 111 -15.10 -0.20 -2.58
CA LYS A 111 -16.37 0.39 -2.12
C LYS A 111 -16.37 1.91 -2.16
N VAL A 112 -15.19 2.51 -2.28
CA VAL A 112 -14.97 3.96 -2.15
C VAL A 112 -14.76 4.60 -3.51
N LEU A 113 -13.99 3.95 -4.38
CA LEU A 113 -13.69 4.46 -5.72
C LEU A 113 -14.69 3.93 -6.76
N PRO A 114 -14.96 4.68 -7.84
CA PRO A 114 -15.84 4.22 -8.91
C PRO A 114 -15.37 2.92 -9.56
N LYS A 115 -16.31 2.22 -10.20
CA LYS A 115 -16.02 0.99 -10.93
C LYS A 115 -14.96 1.25 -12.01
N GLY A 116 -13.91 0.45 -12.01
CA GLY A 116 -12.80 0.57 -12.96
C GLY A 116 -11.63 1.44 -12.48
N ARG A 117 -11.80 2.19 -11.39
CA ARG A 117 -10.74 3.04 -10.79
C ARG A 117 -9.85 2.35 -9.78
N PHE A 118 -10.21 1.12 -9.40
CA PHE A 118 -9.44 0.31 -8.46
C PHE A 118 -9.26 -1.10 -8.99
N ARG A 119 -8.05 -1.65 -8.79
CA ARG A 119 -7.80 -3.08 -8.90
C ARG A 119 -6.97 -3.55 -7.72
N GLN A 120 -7.46 -4.57 -7.03
CA GLN A 120 -6.72 -5.19 -5.95
C GLN A 120 -5.42 -5.78 -6.49
N PHE A 121 -4.28 -5.43 -5.89
CA PHE A 121 -2.94 -5.79 -6.37
C PHE A 121 -2.01 -6.10 -5.20
N GLU A 122 -1.22 -7.15 -5.33
CA GLU A 122 -0.25 -7.56 -4.30
C GLU A 122 1.16 -7.44 -4.90
N LEU A 123 2.04 -6.68 -4.26
CA LEU A 123 3.41 -6.46 -4.73
C LEU A 123 4.21 -7.78 -4.83
N SER A 124 3.89 -8.77 -3.99
CA SER A 124 4.52 -10.10 -3.99
C SER A 124 4.06 -10.99 -5.15
N SER A 125 3.04 -10.57 -5.91
CA SER A 125 2.53 -11.29 -7.08
C SER A 125 2.31 -10.32 -8.24
N PRO A 126 3.41 -9.72 -8.76
CA PRO A 126 3.32 -8.71 -9.80
C PRO A 126 2.80 -9.32 -11.10
N ARG A 127 2.00 -8.54 -11.81
CA ARG A 127 1.36 -8.96 -13.06
C ARG A 127 1.10 -7.76 -13.96
N GLN A 128 1.10 -8.03 -15.25
CA GLN A 128 0.80 -7.04 -16.26
C GLN A 128 -0.64 -6.55 -16.18
N MET A 129 -0.80 -5.27 -16.51
CA MET A 129 -2.06 -4.55 -16.37
C MET A 129 -2.57 -4.11 -17.75
N ARG A 130 -3.86 -4.33 -18.01
CA ARG A 130 -4.54 -3.90 -19.25
C ARG A 130 -4.98 -2.43 -19.25
N PHE A 131 -4.48 -1.63 -18.31
CA PHE A 131 -4.77 -0.20 -18.22
C PHE A 131 -3.65 0.57 -18.90
N GLN A 132 -4.00 1.49 -19.80
CA GLN A 132 -3.02 2.39 -20.39
C GLN A 132 -2.74 3.53 -19.41
N TYR A 133 -1.48 3.81 -19.17
CA TYR A 133 -1.01 4.86 -18.26
C TYR A 133 0.17 5.59 -18.87
N ASP A 134 0.41 6.81 -18.42
CA ASP A 134 1.49 7.69 -18.86
C ASP A 134 2.41 8.13 -17.71
N ALA A 135 2.13 7.73 -16.47
CA ALA A 135 3.03 7.87 -15.32
C ALA A 135 2.68 6.84 -14.23
N VAL A 136 3.65 6.51 -13.37
CA VAL A 136 3.45 5.65 -12.19
C VAL A 136 3.88 6.40 -10.93
N PHE A 137 2.97 6.51 -9.95
CA PHE A 137 3.23 7.08 -8.63
C PHE A 137 3.16 5.97 -7.57
N VAL A 138 4.25 5.76 -6.84
CA VAL A 138 4.45 4.61 -5.96
C VAL A 138 4.68 5.07 -4.52
N ASP A 139 3.89 4.55 -3.57
CA ASP A 139 4.07 4.77 -2.12
C ASP A 139 4.05 3.42 -1.40
N PRO A 140 5.13 2.63 -1.51
CA PRO A 140 5.14 1.25 -1.04
C PRO A 140 5.39 1.18 0.48
N PRO A 141 5.05 0.05 1.13
CA PRO A 141 5.59 -0.28 2.45
C PRO A 141 7.12 -0.14 2.48
N PHE A 142 7.70 0.51 3.48
CA PHE A 142 9.14 0.83 3.47
C PHE A 142 10.02 -0.28 4.06
N ALA A 143 9.55 -0.93 5.13
CA ALA A 143 10.33 -1.92 5.86
C ALA A 143 10.34 -3.27 5.16
N ASN A 144 9.19 -3.69 4.63
CA ASN A 144 8.99 -5.06 4.16
C ASN A 144 9.11 -5.24 2.63
N VAL A 145 9.31 -4.17 1.86
CA VAL A 145 9.51 -4.26 0.41
C VAL A 145 10.99 -4.40 0.04
N GLN A 146 11.29 -5.38 -0.81
CA GLN A 146 12.58 -5.48 -1.47
C GLN A 146 12.58 -4.60 -2.72
N LEU A 147 13.58 -3.72 -2.86
CA LEU A 147 13.63 -2.74 -3.95
C LEU A 147 13.71 -3.39 -5.33
N HIS A 148 14.39 -4.54 -5.46
CA HIS A 148 14.45 -5.29 -6.70
C HIS A 148 13.07 -5.87 -7.10
N ASP A 149 12.29 -6.35 -6.14
CA ASP A 149 10.92 -6.82 -6.38
C ASP A 149 9.98 -5.68 -6.74
N LEU A 150 10.16 -4.51 -6.11
CA LEU A 150 9.41 -3.31 -6.45
C LEU A 150 9.73 -2.83 -7.87
N ARG A 151 11.02 -2.80 -8.24
CA ARG A 151 11.47 -2.51 -9.61
C ARG A 151 10.83 -3.47 -10.61
N ARG A 152 10.96 -4.78 -10.38
CA ARG A 152 10.35 -5.82 -11.22
C ARG A 152 8.83 -5.65 -11.32
N THR A 153 8.18 -5.25 -10.24
CA THR A 153 6.75 -4.94 -10.24
C THR A 153 6.45 -3.83 -11.22
N VAL A 154 7.15 -2.70 -11.14
CA VAL A 154 6.98 -1.56 -12.05
C VAL A 154 7.23 -1.96 -13.50
N ASP A 155 8.32 -2.68 -13.79
CA ASP A 155 8.64 -3.16 -15.14
C ASP A 155 7.51 -4.05 -15.70
N LEU A 156 6.93 -4.93 -14.87
CA LEU A 156 5.85 -5.83 -15.27
C LEU A 156 4.51 -5.13 -15.47
N LEU A 157 4.30 -3.92 -14.93
CA LEU A 157 3.06 -3.16 -15.18
C LEU A 157 2.96 -2.71 -16.64
N ALA A 158 4.10 -2.48 -17.30
CA ALA A 158 4.15 -2.01 -18.68
C ALA A 158 3.65 -3.09 -19.66
N SER A 159 2.75 -2.70 -20.57
CA SER A 159 2.23 -3.57 -21.62
C SER A 159 2.78 -3.28 -23.01
N ASN A 160 3.51 -2.17 -23.16
CA ASN A 160 4.08 -1.69 -24.41
C ASN A 160 5.28 -0.77 -24.13
N ALA A 161 5.99 -0.38 -25.19
CA ALA A 161 7.19 0.44 -25.11
C ALA A 161 6.92 1.85 -24.53
N THR A 162 5.76 2.44 -24.81
CA THR A 162 5.37 3.75 -24.26
C THR A 162 5.27 3.69 -22.74
N GLN A 163 4.60 2.67 -22.20
CA GLN A 163 4.49 2.45 -20.75
C GLN A 163 5.82 2.08 -20.11
N ALA A 164 6.68 1.32 -20.81
CA ALA A 164 8.01 1.00 -20.33
C ALA A 164 8.91 2.24 -20.18
N ALA A 165 8.64 3.29 -20.96
CA ALA A 165 9.32 4.58 -20.88
C ALA A 165 8.60 5.62 -20.00
N ALA A 166 7.45 5.26 -19.40
CA ALA A 166 6.68 6.20 -18.59
C ALA A 166 7.45 6.60 -17.32
N PRO A 167 7.37 7.87 -16.89
CA PRO A 167 8.02 8.34 -15.68
C PRO A 167 7.51 7.61 -14.43
N VAL A 168 8.44 7.35 -13.52
CA VAL A 168 8.16 6.71 -12.22
C VAL A 168 8.51 7.68 -11.11
N TYR A 169 7.53 7.93 -10.25
CA TYR A 169 7.67 8.71 -9.04
C TYR A 169 7.52 7.78 -7.83
N LEU A 170 8.55 7.69 -7.00
CA LEU A 170 8.64 6.75 -5.89
C LEU A 170 8.84 7.50 -4.58
N ALA A 171 7.91 7.39 -3.64
CA ALA A 171 8.15 7.81 -2.26
C ALA A 171 8.99 6.74 -1.54
N PHE A 172 10.11 7.14 -0.91
CA PHE A 172 10.93 6.20 -0.15
C PHE A 172 11.79 6.88 0.93
N ILE A 173 12.27 6.09 1.88
CA ILE A 173 13.19 6.54 2.93
C ILE A 173 14.60 6.79 2.37
N SER A 174 15.19 7.93 2.72
CA SER A 174 16.53 8.39 2.31
C SER A 174 17.66 7.55 2.89
N ASP A 175 17.47 6.86 4.01
CA ASP A 175 18.42 5.89 4.54
C ASP A 175 18.78 4.78 3.53
N ARG A 176 17.92 4.56 2.52
CA ARG A 176 18.09 3.58 1.45
C ARG A 176 18.25 4.24 0.07
N GLU A 177 18.58 5.53 0.01
CA GLU A 177 18.65 6.30 -1.25
C GLU A 177 19.57 5.64 -2.29
N ASP A 178 20.82 5.32 -1.94
CA ASP A 178 21.75 4.66 -2.87
C ASP A 178 21.19 3.34 -3.41
N ALA A 179 20.49 2.58 -2.57
CA ALA A 179 19.86 1.33 -2.98
C ALA A 179 18.64 1.56 -3.89
N VAL A 180 17.88 2.64 -3.68
CA VAL A 180 16.79 3.06 -4.57
C VAL A 180 17.36 3.44 -5.94
N LEU A 181 18.38 4.31 -5.97
CA LEU A 181 19.00 4.78 -7.20
C LEU A 181 19.62 3.62 -7.99
N ALA A 182 20.28 2.68 -7.30
CA ALA A 182 20.83 1.48 -7.93
C ALA A 182 19.75 0.53 -8.47
N ALA A 183 18.68 0.25 -7.70
CA ALA A 183 17.61 -0.65 -8.13
C ALA A 183 16.78 -0.08 -9.29
N PHE A 184 16.60 1.24 -9.31
CA PHE A 184 15.88 1.98 -10.35
C PHE A 184 16.81 2.61 -11.39
N ASP A 185 18.02 2.08 -11.56
CA ASP A 185 18.91 2.53 -12.63
C ASP A 185 18.21 2.45 -14.00
N GLY A 186 18.46 3.44 -14.85
CA GLY A 186 17.76 3.65 -16.11
C GLY A 186 16.45 4.44 -16.03
N TYR A 187 15.82 4.61 -14.86
CA TYR A 187 14.66 5.52 -14.70
C TYR A 187 15.05 6.99 -14.50
N GLY A 188 16.35 7.28 -14.33
CA GLY A 188 16.83 8.65 -14.14
C GLY A 188 16.29 9.31 -12.86
N LEU A 189 16.07 8.52 -11.81
CA LEU A 189 15.53 9.00 -10.54
C LEU A 189 16.49 9.97 -9.84
N GLU A 190 15.92 11.01 -9.27
CA GLU A 190 16.57 11.90 -8.30
C GLU A 190 15.57 12.34 -7.23
N ARG A 191 16.09 12.75 -6.07
CA ARG A 191 15.29 13.29 -4.98
C ARG A 191 14.59 14.59 -5.40
N LYS A 192 13.30 14.71 -5.12
CA LYS A 192 12.45 15.85 -5.48
C LYS A 192 11.98 16.60 -4.25
N GLY A 193 12.22 17.91 -4.26
CA GLY A 193 11.66 18.85 -3.29
C GLY A 193 11.98 18.53 -1.82
N PRO A 194 11.17 19.07 -0.89
CA PRO A 194 11.28 18.76 0.53
C PRO A 194 10.82 17.32 0.84
N ALA A 195 11.11 16.88 2.06
CA ALA A 195 10.58 15.64 2.60
C ALA A 195 9.04 15.54 2.49
N LEU A 196 8.52 14.32 2.43
CA LEU A 196 7.09 14.01 2.33
C LEU A 196 6.45 14.01 3.72
N GLY A 197 5.30 14.67 3.81
CA GLY A 197 4.48 14.70 5.00
C GLY A 197 3.41 13.61 5.02
N TYR A 198 3.19 12.99 6.18
CA TYR A 198 2.20 11.95 6.40
C TYR A 198 1.37 12.24 7.67
N ALA A 199 0.08 11.92 7.63
CA ALA A 199 -0.87 12.31 8.67
C ALA A 199 -0.60 11.63 10.04
N SER A 200 -0.03 10.43 10.04
CA SER A 200 0.12 9.60 11.25
C SER A 200 1.54 9.05 11.46
N VAL A 201 2.54 9.57 10.74
CA VAL A 201 3.95 9.17 10.90
C VAL A 201 4.66 10.19 11.82
N LYS A 202 5.65 9.76 12.62
CA LYS A 202 6.43 10.69 13.46
C LYS A 202 7.25 11.65 12.59
N GLN A 203 7.34 12.92 12.98
CA GLN A 203 8.06 13.96 12.21
C GLN A 203 9.50 13.56 11.87
N SER A 204 10.25 12.99 12.82
CA SER A 204 11.64 12.52 12.59
C SER A 204 11.74 11.37 11.58
N THR A 205 10.67 10.63 11.33
CA THR A 205 10.59 9.65 10.24
C THR A 205 10.23 10.35 8.94
N GLN A 206 9.28 11.29 8.95
CA GLN A 206 8.87 12.06 7.78
C GLN A 206 10.03 12.84 7.15
N GLU A 207 10.90 13.46 7.97
CA GLU A 207 12.10 14.20 7.54
C GLU A 207 13.09 13.37 6.69
N ARG A 208 12.91 12.04 6.70
CA ARG A 208 13.72 11.09 5.95
C ARG A 208 12.99 10.50 4.75
N ILE A 209 11.71 10.78 4.52
CA ILE A 209 10.96 10.25 3.38
C ILE A 209 10.94 11.30 2.28
N TYR A 210 11.33 10.93 1.07
CA TYR A 210 11.37 11.83 -0.08
C TYR A 210 10.66 11.22 -1.28
N LEU A 211 10.22 12.07 -2.19
CA LEU A 211 9.82 11.65 -3.52
C LEU A 211 11.07 11.55 -4.39
N TYR A 212 11.21 10.46 -5.12
CA TYR A 212 12.20 10.26 -6.17
C TYR A 212 11.47 10.26 -7.50
N GLY A 213 11.98 10.97 -8.50
CA GLY A 213 11.34 11.03 -9.81
C GLY A 213 12.34 11.38 -10.92
N PRO A 214 11.93 11.37 -12.19
CA PRO A 214 12.84 11.61 -13.31
C PRO A 214 13.48 12.99 -13.24
N ARG A 215 14.77 13.09 -13.61
CA ARG A 215 15.54 14.33 -13.57
C ARG A 215 14.91 15.52 -14.32
N ALA A 216 14.18 15.27 -15.40
CA ALA A 216 13.62 16.31 -16.26
C ALA A 216 12.33 16.99 -15.74
N ASP A 217 11.61 16.38 -14.78
CA ASP A 217 10.19 16.68 -14.59
C ASP A 217 9.87 17.57 -13.36
N TRP A 218 10.88 18.14 -12.69
CA TRP A 218 10.66 18.96 -11.49
C TRP A 218 11.06 20.42 -11.68
N ASN A 219 10.06 21.30 -11.85
CA ASN A 219 10.20 22.75 -11.70
C ASN A 219 9.55 23.19 -10.37
N PRO A 220 10.31 23.44 -9.30
CA PRO A 220 9.75 23.86 -8.01
C PRO A 220 9.06 25.23 -8.07
N ASP A 221 9.38 26.05 -9.09
CA ASP A 221 8.99 27.45 -9.18
C ASP A 221 7.91 27.73 -10.24
N GLY A 222 7.43 26.71 -10.96
CA GLY A 222 6.28 26.84 -11.87
C GLY A 222 6.36 28.05 -12.82
N ALA A 223 7.42 28.12 -13.63
CA ALA A 223 7.41 29.00 -14.80
C ALA A 223 6.95 28.19 -16.01
N CYS A 224 5.76 28.51 -16.50
CA CYS A 224 5.28 28.15 -17.84
C CYS A 224 6.19 28.76 -18.92
#